data_AF-A0A0B1T7W7-F1
#
_entry.id   AF-A0A0B1T7W7-F1
#
_cell.length_a   1.000
_cell.length_b   1.000
_cell.length_c   1.000
_cell.angle_alpha   90.00
_cell.angle_beta   90.00
_cell.angle_gamma   90.00
#
_symmetry.space_group_name_H-M   'P 1'
#
loop_
_entity.id
_entity.type
_entity.pdbx_description
1 polymer ?
#
loop_
_entity_poly.entity_id
_entity_poly.type
_entity_poly.pdbx_seq_one_letter_code
_entity_poly.pdbx_strand_id
1 'polypeptide(L)'
;MVSNFLLVSLFVACHAKAITNLAASSTYAYAVDLDKPISLTSFQCMKKAGYSTAFIRAYDPSGTGKFDTNAVNNIRNANKAGLGTEIFMTPQPRSTKKGSTQIMELLEGLKKENIKATTVWVQVTSPVNWGSNVDNNIYFLNDIVSMAKIVSDLVHSSWCKVDDAGCASATVVSAEHISSNLAVADFLFIPIEVSSYS
;
A
#
# COMPACT_ATOMS: atom_id res chain seq x y z
N MET A 1 -36.58 -9.40 -70.75
CA MET A 1 -35.58 -9.29 -69.67
C MET A 1 -35.70 -7.89 -69.08
N VAL A 2 -36.38 -7.76 -67.94
CA VAL A 2 -36.36 -6.53 -67.12
C VAL A 2 -36.18 -7.00 -65.68
N SER A 3 -35.09 -6.56 -65.07
CA SER A 3 -34.61 -6.98 -63.75
C SER A 3 -35.38 -6.24 -62.65
N ASN A 4 -36.04 -6.98 -61.75
CA ASN A 4 -36.68 -6.44 -60.56
C ASN A 4 -35.70 -6.51 -59.38
N PHE A 5 -35.14 -5.37 -58.97
CA PHE A 5 -34.38 -5.26 -57.72
C PHE A 5 -35.35 -5.14 -56.53
N LEU A 6 -35.39 -6.16 -55.68
CA LEU A 6 -36.05 -6.12 -54.37
C LEU A 6 -35.07 -5.52 -53.34
N LEU A 7 -35.38 -4.31 -52.85
CA LEU A 7 -34.72 -3.69 -51.71
C LEU A 7 -35.22 -4.37 -50.42
N VAL A 8 -34.35 -5.15 -49.76
CA VAL A 8 -34.59 -5.65 -48.40
C VAL A 8 -34.16 -4.56 -47.42
N SER A 9 -35.12 -3.83 -46.86
CA SER A 9 -34.89 -2.91 -45.75
C SER A 9 -34.74 -3.69 -44.44
N LEU A 10 -33.50 -3.86 -43.96
CA LEU A 10 -33.22 -4.32 -42.60
C LEU A 10 -33.56 -3.18 -41.61
N PHE A 11 -34.68 -3.30 -40.90
CA PHE A 11 -34.91 -2.49 -39.70
C PHE A 11 -34.12 -3.08 -38.54
N VAL A 12 -32.90 -2.59 -38.33
CA VAL A 12 -32.14 -2.83 -37.10
C VAL A 12 -32.73 -1.95 -36.01
N ALA A 13 -33.70 -2.48 -35.26
CA ALA A 13 -34.14 -1.85 -34.02
C ALA A 13 -33.07 -2.07 -32.95
N CYS A 14 -32.08 -1.17 -32.91
CA CYS A 14 -31.13 -1.10 -31.81
C CYS A 14 -31.91 -0.70 -30.55
N HIS A 15 -32.21 -1.66 -29.68
CA HIS A 15 -32.69 -1.37 -28.34
C HIS A 15 -31.51 -0.78 -27.57
N ALA A 16 -31.40 0.55 -27.59
CA ALA A 16 -30.54 1.25 -26.65
C ALA A 16 -31.07 0.96 -25.23
N LYS A 17 -30.45 -0.01 -24.54
CA LYS A 17 -30.55 -0.06 -23.08
C LYS A 17 -29.99 1.26 -22.58
N ALA A 18 -30.82 2.05 -21.91
CA ALA A 18 -30.32 3.17 -21.13
C ALA A 18 -29.24 2.60 -20.19
N ILE A 19 -27.99 2.97 -20.44
CA ILE A 19 -26.91 2.76 -19.50
C ILE A 19 -27.27 3.70 -18.36
N THR A 20 -27.89 3.17 -17.30
CA THR A 20 -27.95 3.90 -16.05
C THR A 20 -26.50 4.17 -15.68
N ASN A 21 -26.10 5.44 -15.75
CA ASN A 21 -24.86 5.90 -15.13
C ASN A 21 -24.88 5.34 -13.71
N LEU A 22 -24.07 4.30 -13.48
CA LEU A 22 -23.81 3.81 -12.14
C LEU A 22 -23.01 4.96 -11.53
N ALA A 23 -23.71 5.91 -10.92
CA ALA A 23 -23.10 6.87 -10.03
C ALA A 23 -22.29 6.01 -9.07
N ALA A 24 -20.96 6.09 -9.16
CA ALA A 24 -20.07 5.45 -8.21
C ALA A 24 -20.54 5.95 -6.84
N SER A 25 -21.23 5.10 -6.09
CA SER A 25 -21.57 5.39 -4.72
C SER A 25 -20.22 5.53 -4.03
N SER A 26 -19.82 6.76 -3.71
CA SER A 26 -18.61 7.03 -2.94
C SER A 26 -18.88 6.60 -1.50
N THR A 27 -19.02 5.30 -1.28
CA THR A 27 -19.06 4.74 0.07
C THR A 27 -17.68 4.95 0.66
N TYR A 28 -17.57 5.94 1.54
CA TYR A 28 -16.37 6.14 2.34
C TYR A 28 -16.15 4.91 3.21
N ALA A 29 -14.95 4.35 3.15
CA ALA A 29 -14.51 3.29 4.03
C ALA A 29 -13.72 3.93 5.19
N TYR A 30 -14.07 3.59 6.43
CA TYR A 30 -13.35 4.08 7.60
C TYR A 30 -12.20 3.15 7.93
N ALA A 31 -11.04 3.73 8.23
CA ALA A 31 -9.87 3.02 8.71
C ALA A 31 -9.31 3.67 9.97
N VAL A 32 -8.53 2.91 10.73
CA VAL A 32 -7.78 3.38 11.91
C VAL A 32 -6.30 3.12 11.70
N ASP A 33 -5.43 4.03 12.11
CA ASP A 33 -3.99 3.78 12.26
C ASP A 33 -3.61 3.53 13.73
N LEU A 34 -2.71 2.57 13.95
CA LEU A 34 -2.42 2.04 15.29
C LEU A 34 -0.92 1.79 15.46
N ASP A 35 -0.35 2.34 16.54
CA ASP A 35 1.08 2.27 16.88
C ASP A 35 1.35 1.61 18.26
N LYS A 36 0.30 1.10 18.92
CA LYS A 36 0.36 0.40 20.22
C LYS A 36 -0.24 -1.00 20.13
N PRO A 37 0.01 -1.89 21.12
CA PRO A 37 -0.67 -3.18 21.20
C PRO A 37 -2.19 -3.01 21.32
N ILE A 38 -2.95 -3.68 20.46
CA ILE A 38 -4.42 -3.66 20.45
C ILE A 38 -4.97 -5.09 20.60
N SER A 39 -5.93 -5.25 21.51
CA SER A 39 -6.57 -6.54 21.78
C SER A 39 -7.54 -6.94 20.65
N LEU A 40 -7.82 -8.24 20.53
CA LEU A 40 -8.86 -8.75 19.63
C LEU A 40 -10.23 -8.09 19.90
N THR A 41 -10.62 -7.95 21.18
CA THR A 41 -11.91 -7.34 21.55
C THR A 41 -12.01 -5.89 21.11
N SER A 42 -10.91 -5.13 21.19
CA SER A 42 -10.84 -3.76 20.69
C SER A 42 -11.04 -3.70 19.17
N PHE A 43 -10.39 -4.59 18.40
CA PHE A 43 -10.61 -4.68 16.96
C PHE A 43 -12.03 -5.11 16.59
N GLN A 44 -12.64 -6.02 17.35
CA GLN A 44 -14.05 -6.40 17.17
C GLN A 44 -14.98 -5.20 17.44
N CYS A 45 -14.65 -4.35 18.40
CA CYS A 45 -15.37 -3.11 18.65
C CYS A 45 -15.26 -2.15 17.45
N MET A 46 -14.05 -1.95 16.93
CA MET A 46 -13.82 -1.14 15.72
C MET A 46 -14.61 -1.70 14.52
N LYS A 47 -14.61 -3.01 14.29
CA LYS A 47 -15.39 -3.63 13.22
C LYS A 47 -16.89 -3.35 13.37
N LYS A 48 -17.43 -3.49 14.59
CA LYS A 48 -18.84 -3.17 14.89
C LYS A 48 -19.17 -1.69 14.72
N ALA A 49 -18.20 -0.80 14.95
CA ALA A 49 -18.33 0.63 14.75
C ALA A 49 -18.24 1.07 13.27
N GLY A 50 -18.05 0.13 12.33
CA GLY A 50 -18.07 0.40 10.89
C GLY A 50 -16.71 0.59 10.23
N TYR A 51 -15.61 0.37 10.95
CA TYR A 51 -14.27 0.36 10.35
C TYR A 51 -14.07 -0.90 9.51
N SER A 52 -13.46 -0.74 8.34
CA SER A 52 -13.18 -1.85 7.41
C SER A 52 -11.72 -2.30 7.44
N THR A 53 -10.80 -1.39 7.76
CA THR A 53 -9.35 -1.59 7.61
C THR A 53 -8.59 -1.00 8.79
N ALA A 54 -7.51 -1.66 9.21
CA ALA A 54 -6.55 -1.14 10.19
C ALA A 54 -5.16 -0.97 9.55
N PHE A 55 -4.61 0.23 9.65
CA PHE A 55 -3.23 0.56 9.33
C PHE A 55 -2.37 0.28 10.56
N ILE A 56 -1.44 -0.65 10.46
CA ILE A 56 -0.66 -1.15 11.60
C ILE A 56 0.80 -0.77 11.39
N ARG A 57 1.36 -0.07 12.38
CA ARG A 57 2.77 0.29 12.35
C ARG A 57 3.64 -0.97 12.50
N ALA A 58 4.55 -1.18 11.57
CA ALA A 58 5.54 -2.26 11.59
C ALA A 58 6.99 -1.77 11.69
N TYR A 59 7.23 -0.45 11.64
CA TYR A 59 8.52 0.14 11.97
C TYR A 59 8.35 1.30 12.96
N ASP A 60 9.00 1.18 14.11
CA ASP A 60 8.99 2.15 15.19
C ASP A 60 10.20 3.08 15.06
N PRO A 61 10.03 4.41 15.01
CA PRO A 61 11.14 5.34 14.84
C PRO A 61 11.91 5.58 16.15
N SER A 62 11.51 4.96 17.26
CA SER A 62 12.19 5.13 18.56
C SER A 62 13.67 4.74 18.49
N GLY A 63 14.52 5.53 19.17
CA GLY A 63 15.98 5.31 19.16
C GLY A 63 16.57 5.41 17.75
N THR A 64 17.11 4.30 17.25
CA THR A 64 17.71 4.20 15.91
C THR A 64 16.75 3.65 14.84
N GLY A 65 15.47 3.49 15.16
CA GLY A 65 14.52 2.80 14.30
C GLY A 65 14.61 1.29 14.46
N LYS A 66 13.46 0.59 14.50
CA LYS A 66 13.40 -0.87 14.63
C LYS A 66 12.08 -1.43 14.14
N PHE A 67 12.07 -2.73 13.81
CA PHE A 67 10.83 -3.48 13.61
C PHE A 67 9.94 -3.38 14.85
N ASP A 68 8.66 -3.02 14.65
CA ASP A 68 7.67 -2.95 15.73
C ASP A 68 7.06 -4.34 15.96
N THR A 69 7.48 -5.00 17.04
CA THR A 69 7.02 -6.36 17.36
C THR A 69 5.53 -6.42 17.70
N ASN A 70 4.88 -5.29 18.01
CA ASN A 70 3.45 -5.25 18.25
C ASN A 70 2.64 -5.47 16.96
N ALA A 71 3.24 -5.18 15.79
CA ALA A 71 2.60 -5.34 14.49
C ALA A 71 2.08 -6.76 14.29
N VAL A 72 2.84 -7.77 14.74
CA VAL A 72 2.53 -9.18 14.57
C VAL A 72 1.19 -9.55 15.19
N ASN A 73 1.01 -9.23 16.48
CA ASN A 73 -0.21 -9.53 17.19
C ASN A 73 -1.37 -8.64 16.74
N ASN A 74 -1.10 -7.38 16.41
CA ASN A 74 -2.12 -6.47 15.89
C ASN A 74 -2.69 -6.97 14.55
N ILE A 75 -1.83 -7.40 13.61
CA ILE A 75 -2.24 -7.91 12.30
C ILE A 75 -3.09 -9.18 12.48
N ARG A 76 -2.62 -10.13 13.29
CA ARG A 76 -3.35 -11.37 13.57
C ARG A 76 -4.71 -11.09 14.23
N ASN A 77 -4.77 -10.16 15.19
CA ASN A 77 -6.01 -9.78 15.86
C ASN A 77 -6.99 -9.05 14.94
N ALA A 78 -6.52 -8.10 14.13
CA ALA A 78 -7.35 -7.36 13.17
C ALA A 78 -7.95 -8.30 12.11
N ASN A 79 -7.14 -9.19 11.53
CA ASN A 79 -7.60 -10.21 10.60
C ASN A 79 -8.64 -11.14 11.25
N LYS A 80 -8.39 -11.59 12.49
CA LYS A 80 -9.35 -12.42 13.24
C LYS A 80 -10.64 -11.68 13.59
N ALA A 81 -10.62 -10.35 13.72
CA ALA A 81 -11.80 -9.52 13.90
C ALA A 81 -12.55 -9.22 12.59
N GLY A 82 -12.01 -9.61 11.43
CA GLY A 82 -12.61 -9.36 10.12
C GLY A 82 -12.34 -7.95 9.57
N LEU A 83 -11.27 -7.30 10.02
CA LEU A 83 -10.74 -6.07 9.42
C LEU A 83 -9.69 -6.44 8.37
N GLY A 84 -9.63 -5.68 7.27
CA GLY A 84 -8.44 -5.67 6.42
C GLY A 84 -7.25 -5.06 7.17
N THR A 85 -6.04 -5.41 6.77
CA THR A 85 -4.81 -4.89 7.39
C THR A 85 -3.89 -4.27 6.35
N GLU A 86 -3.53 -3.02 6.58
CA GLU A 86 -2.49 -2.30 5.85
C GLU A 86 -1.30 -2.10 6.78
N ILE A 87 -0.09 -2.11 6.23
CA ILE A 87 1.14 -2.04 7.04
C ILE A 87 1.85 -0.74 6.74
N PHE A 88 2.24 -0.01 7.78
CA PHE A 88 3.03 1.21 7.59
C PHE A 88 4.33 1.23 8.39
N MET A 89 5.31 1.97 7.88
CA MET A 89 6.54 2.28 8.59
C MET A 89 6.57 3.76 8.95
N THR A 90 6.98 4.07 10.19
CA THR A 90 7.41 5.43 10.53
C THR A 90 8.94 5.42 10.55
N PRO A 91 9.62 5.96 9.51
CA PRO A 91 11.07 5.93 9.44
C PRO A 91 11.73 6.80 10.50
N GLN A 92 13.00 6.50 10.79
CA GLN A 92 13.86 7.31 11.64
C GLN A 92 15.04 7.89 10.82
N PRO A 93 14.84 8.98 10.06
CA PRO A 93 15.85 9.52 9.15
C PRO A 93 17.04 10.15 9.89
N ARG A 94 16.91 10.44 11.20
CA ARG A 94 17.99 10.99 12.04
C ARG A 94 18.87 9.91 12.68
N SER A 95 18.56 8.64 12.46
CA SER A 95 19.42 7.54 12.91
C SER A 95 20.68 7.42 12.04
N THR A 96 21.61 6.55 12.45
CA THR A 96 22.75 6.14 11.63
C THR A 96 22.38 5.13 10.54
N LYS A 97 21.14 4.62 10.51
CA LYS A 97 20.69 3.63 9.53
C LYS A 97 20.23 4.31 8.25
N LYS A 98 20.57 3.72 7.11
CA LYS A 98 20.04 4.11 5.80
C LYS A 98 18.58 3.70 5.64
N GLY A 99 17.85 4.34 4.73
CA GLY A 99 16.46 4.02 4.43
C GLY A 99 16.27 2.55 4.03
N SER A 100 17.15 2.04 3.17
CA SER A 100 17.23 0.65 2.74
C SER A 100 17.34 -0.33 3.91
N THR A 101 18.17 -0.03 4.92
CA THR A 101 18.29 -0.86 6.12
C THR A 101 16.98 -0.91 6.90
N GLN A 102 16.30 0.23 7.06
CA GLN A 102 15.06 0.31 7.83
C GLN A 102 13.92 -0.49 7.18
N ILE A 103 13.77 -0.41 5.85
CA ILE A 103 12.74 -1.20 5.14
C ILE A 103 13.08 -2.69 5.13
N MET A 104 14.36 -3.08 5.01
CA MET A 104 14.75 -4.50 5.12
C MET A 104 14.43 -5.07 6.50
N GLU A 105 14.74 -4.35 7.58
CA GLU A 105 14.39 -4.78 8.94
C GLU A 105 12.89 -5.00 9.11
N LEU A 106 12.05 -4.14 8.51
CA LEU A 106 10.60 -4.34 8.49
C LEU A 106 10.22 -5.61 7.73
N LEU A 107 10.68 -5.75 6.49
CA LEU A 107 10.28 -6.85 5.61
C LEU A 107 10.76 -8.20 6.15
N GLU A 108 11.99 -8.27 6.67
CA GLU A 108 12.53 -9.46 7.32
C GLU A 108 11.79 -9.81 8.61
N GLY A 109 11.42 -8.81 9.41
CA GLY A 109 10.62 -8.99 10.63
C GLY A 109 9.25 -9.60 10.33
N LEU A 110 8.56 -9.10 9.31
CA LEU A 110 7.27 -9.67 8.86
C LEU A 110 7.44 -11.07 8.28
N LYS A 111 8.46 -11.27 7.44
CA LYS A 111 8.76 -12.57 6.81
C LYS A 111 9.03 -13.65 7.86
N LYS A 112 9.83 -13.33 8.88
CA LYS A 112 10.14 -14.24 9.99
C LYS A 112 8.88 -14.72 10.73
N GLU A 113 7.85 -13.88 10.78
CA GLU A 113 6.58 -14.14 11.47
C GLU A 113 5.48 -14.70 10.56
N ASN A 114 5.85 -15.06 9.31
CA ASN A 114 4.94 -15.51 8.24
C ASN A 114 3.80 -14.52 7.96
N ILE A 115 4.07 -13.22 8.06
CA ILE A 115 3.13 -12.16 7.70
C ILE A 115 3.45 -11.68 6.28
N LYS A 116 2.43 -11.70 5.42
CA LYS A 116 2.51 -11.21 4.06
C LYS A 116 2.12 -9.74 4.03
N ALA A 117 3.06 -8.89 3.61
CA ALA A 117 2.76 -7.52 3.21
C ALA A 117 2.65 -7.50 1.67
N THR A 118 1.61 -6.85 1.14
CA THR A 118 1.47 -6.51 -0.29
C THR A 118 1.77 -5.04 -0.55
N THR A 119 1.57 -4.20 0.47
CA THR A 119 1.85 -2.77 0.44
C THR A 119 2.45 -2.37 1.78
N VAL A 120 3.50 -1.56 1.73
CA VAL A 120 4.06 -0.86 2.90
C VAL A 120 3.87 0.63 2.69
N TRP A 121 3.20 1.28 3.62
CA TRP A 121 3.00 2.73 3.60
C TRP A 121 4.11 3.43 4.37
N VAL A 122 4.76 4.44 3.80
CA VAL A 122 5.77 5.24 4.51
C VAL A 122 5.12 6.47 5.11
N GLN A 123 5.17 6.61 6.43
CA GLN A 123 4.64 7.75 7.15
C GLN A 123 5.67 8.88 7.23
N VAL A 124 5.47 9.96 6.47
CA VAL A 124 6.25 11.20 6.61
C VAL A 124 5.58 12.06 7.68
N THR A 125 6.29 12.24 8.80
CA THR A 125 5.83 13.01 9.97
C THR A 125 6.41 14.43 10.00
N SER A 126 6.07 15.20 11.03
CA SER A 126 6.50 16.59 11.24
C SER A 126 7.99 16.85 10.90
N PRO A 127 8.31 17.99 10.25
CA PRO A 127 9.68 18.36 9.87
C PRO A 127 10.72 18.28 10.99
N VAL A 128 10.35 18.39 12.27
CA VAL A 128 11.28 18.25 13.41
C VAL A 128 11.92 16.85 13.52
N ASN A 129 11.19 15.83 13.05
CA ASN A 129 11.67 14.45 12.99
C ASN A 129 12.54 14.20 11.75
N TRP A 130 12.53 15.13 10.80
CA TRP A 130 13.32 15.11 9.57
C TRP A 130 14.48 16.10 9.66
N GLY A 131 15.51 15.91 8.84
CA GLY A 131 16.59 16.90 8.75
C GLY A 131 16.08 18.18 8.09
N SER A 132 16.74 19.32 8.33
CA SER A 132 16.46 20.55 7.59
C SER A 132 16.91 20.48 6.11
N ASN A 133 17.78 19.54 5.78
CA ASN A 133 18.26 19.31 4.42
C ASN A 133 17.25 18.44 3.64
N VAL A 134 16.55 19.08 2.70
CA VAL A 134 15.51 18.44 1.87
C VAL A 134 16.10 17.35 0.96
N ASP A 135 17.28 17.57 0.37
CA ASP A 135 17.92 16.60 -0.52
C ASP A 135 18.27 15.30 0.22
N ASN A 136 18.74 15.41 1.46
CA ASN A 136 19.02 14.26 2.31
C ASN A 136 17.73 13.48 2.65
N ASN A 137 16.62 14.18 2.90
CA ASN A 137 15.33 13.55 3.17
C ASN A 137 14.79 12.82 1.92
N ILE A 138 14.92 13.43 0.74
CA ILE A 138 14.56 12.82 -0.54
C ILE A 138 15.43 11.60 -0.82
N TYR A 139 16.75 11.71 -0.62
CA TYR A 139 17.68 10.59 -0.78
C TYR A 139 17.31 9.42 0.14
N PHE A 140 16.99 9.71 1.40
CA PHE A 140 16.57 8.69 2.37
C PHE A 140 15.27 7.98 1.96
N LEU A 141 14.26 8.72 1.49
CA LEU A 141 13.01 8.14 0.97
C LEU A 141 13.24 7.32 -0.31
N ASN A 142 14.06 7.82 -1.23
CA ASN A 142 14.42 7.09 -2.44
C ASN A 142 15.17 5.79 -2.14
N ASP A 143 15.99 5.78 -1.09
CA ASP A 143 16.71 4.57 -0.64
C ASP A 143 15.74 3.51 -0.08
N ILE A 144 14.68 3.91 0.63
CA ILE A 144 13.58 3.01 1.04
C ILE A 144 12.90 2.41 -0.20
N VAL A 145 12.44 3.27 -1.12
CA VAL A 145 11.66 2.85 -2.29
C VAL A 145 12.49 1.94 -3.20
N SER A 146 13.76 2.28 -3.42
CA SER A 146 14.65 1.49 -4.28
C SER A 146 14.90 0.10 -3.72
N MET A 147 15.12 -0.02 -2.41
CA MET A 147 15.30 -1.33 -1.78
C MET A 147 14.01 -2.16 -1.80
N ALA A 148 12.85 -1.55 -1.52
CA ALA A 148 11.58 -2.25 -1.60
C ALA A 148 11.30 -2.82 -3.01
N LYS A 149 11.66 -2.06 -4.07
CA LYS A 149 11.60 -2.53 -5.46
C LYS A 149 12.50 -3.74 -5.69
N ILE A 150 13.77 -3.65 -5.32
CA ILE A 150 14.73 -4.76 -5.47
C ILE A 150 14.21 -6.01 -4.78
N VAL A 151 13.73 -5.88 -3.54
CA VAL A 151 13.21 -7.01 -2.78
C VAL A 151 11.95 -7.59 -3.44
N SER A 152 11.05 -6.75 -3.92
CA SER A 152 9.86 -7.17 -4.67
C SER A 152 10.24 -7.94 -5.94
N ASP A 153 11.21 -7.45 -6.71
CA ASP A 153 11.68 -8.06 -7.96
C ASP A 153 12.45 -9.36 -7.73
N LEU A 154 13.25 -9.45 -6.66
CA LEU A 154 13.96 -10.68 -6.27
C LEU A 154 12.97 -11.77 -5.83
N VAL A 155 11.90 -11.39 -5.14
CA VAL A 155 10.81 -12.32 -4.82
C VAL A 155 10.12 -12.73 -6.11
N HIS A 156 9.70 -11.77 -6.93
CA HIS A 156 9.00 -12.04 -8.18
C HIS A 156 9.80 -12.95 -9.13
N SER A 157 11.10 -12.71 -9.32
CA SER A 157 11.99 -13.53 -10.14
C SER A 157 12.30 -14.91 -9.56
N SER A 158 12.22 -15.08 -8.23
CA SER A 158 12.33 -16.41 -7.62
C SER A 158 11.09 -17.30 -7.85
N TRP A 159 9.96 -16.72 -8.30
CA TRP A 159 8.70 -17.42 -8.54
C TRP A 159 8.24 -17.44 -10.01
N CYS A 160 8.59 -16.45 -10.85
CA CYS A 160 8.38 -16.52 -12.31
C CYS A 160 9.47 -17.41 -12.92
N LYS A 161 9.09 -18.56 -13.51
CA LYS A 161 10.00 -19.27 -14.42
C LYS A 161 10.21 -18.40 -15.67
N VAL A 162 11.36 -18.55 -16.31
CA VAL A 162 11.88 -17.69 -17.40
C VAL A 162 10.97 -17.68 -18.66
N ASP A 163 9.91 -18.49 -18.68
CA ASP A 163 9.04 -18.78 -19.81
C ASP A 163 7.54 -18.41 -19.61
N ASP A 164 7.15 -17.83 -18.47
CA ASP A 164 5.74 -17.50 -18.20
C ASP A 164 5.36 -16.07 -18.65
N ALA A 165 4.61 -15.97 -19.77
CA ALA A 165 4.19 -14.71 -20.42
C ALA A 165 3.08 -13.92 -19.68
N GLY A 166 2.92 -14.10 -18.36
CA GLY A 166 1.81 -13.56 -17.58
C GLY A 166 2.17 -12.74 -16.34
N CYS A 167 3.45 -12.45 -16.11
CA CYS A 167 3.90 -11.74 -14.91
C CYS A 167 3.65 -10.22 -15.03
N ALA A 168 2.53 -9.72 -14.49
CA ALA A 168 2.21 -8.29 -14.42
C ALA A 168 3.09 -7.57 -13.39
N SER A 169 3.70 -6.46 -13.80
CA SER A 169 4.68 -5.68 -13.01
C SER A 169 4.04 -4.94 -11.83
N ALA A 170 4.75 -4.89 -10.69
CA ALA A 170 4.42 -4.03 -9.56
C ALA A 170 4.42 -2.55 -10.01
N THR A 171 3.34 -1.83 -9.74
CA THR A 171 3.19 -0.42 -10.11
C THR A 171 3.50 0.43 -8.89
N VAL A 172 4.74 0.94 -8.82
CA VAL A 172 5.12 1.89 -7.76
C VAL A 172 4.64 3.29 -8.14
N VAL A 173 3.76 3.88 -7.34
CA VAL A 173 3.47 5.32 -7.40
C VAL A 173 4.76 6.06 -7.03
N SER A 174 5.37 6.71 -8.01
CA SER A 174 6.61 7.47 -7.80
C SER A 174 6.35 8.62 -6.83
N ALA A 175 7.32 8.88 -5.94
CA ALA A 175 7.38 10.06 -5.08
C ALA A 175 7.57 11.38 -5.88
N GLU A 176 7.43 11.35 -7.22
CA GLU A 176 7.64 12.49 -8.12
C GLU A 176 6.65 13.64 -7.89
N HIS A 177 5.61 13.42 -7.07
CA HIS A 177 4.65 14.44 -6.66
C HIS A 177 4.86 15.00 -5.24
N ILE A 178 6.01 14.76 -4.59
CA ILE A 178 6.38 15.49 -3.36
C ILE A 178 6.92 16.88 -3.75
N SER A 179 6.07 17.70 -4.40
CA SER A 179 6.39 19.07 -4.77
C SER A 179 6.38 19.95 -3.52
N SER A 180 7.51 20.63 -3.22
CA SER A 180 7.70 21.93 -2.53
C SER A 180 6.85 22.35 -1.31
N ASN A 181 5.90 21.55 -0.85
CA ASN A 181 4.85 21.85 0.11
C ASN A 181 4.82 20.83 1.27
N LEU A 182 5.98 20.25 1.60
CA LEU A 182 6.21 19.49 2.84
C LEU A 182 5.96 20.32 4.12
N ALA A 183 5.59 21.61 3.98
CA ALA A 183 5.21 22.49 5.07
C ALA A 183 3.75 22.35 5.55
N VAL A 184 2.89 21.54 4.89
CA VAL A 184 1.43 21.57 5.18
C VAL A 184 0.76 20.19 5.37
N ALA A 185 1.50 19.08 5.35
CA ALA A 185 0.94 17.76 5.62
C ALA A 185 1.51 17.20 6.93
N ASP A 186 0.70 17.21 8.00
CA ASP A 186 1.10 16.65 9.31
C ASP A 186 1.38 15.14 9.25
N PHE A 187 0.77 14.42 8.30
CA PHE A 187 1.04 13.02 8.00
C PHE A 187 0.78 12.71 6.52
N LEU A 188 1.81 12.29 5.79
CA LEU A 188 1.67 11.75 4.43
C LEU A 188 2.04 10.26 4.43
N PHE A 189 1.13 9.41 3.95
CA PHE A 189 1.41 8.00 3.71
C PHE A 189 1.71 7.78 2.22
N ILE A 190 2.91 7.27 1.92
CA ILE A 190 3.34 6.94 0.56
C ILE A 190 3.24 5.41 0.41
N PRO A 191 2.33 4.89 -0.43
CA PRO A 191 2.24 3.45 -0.64
C PRO A 191 3.44 2.94 -1.44
N ILE A 192 4.01 1.83 -0.99
CA ILE A 192 5.03 1.06 -1.69
C ILE A 192 4.50 -0.36 -1.87
N GLU A 193 4.20 -0.74 -3.10
CA GLU A 193 3.84 -2.13 -3.42
C GLU A 193 5.06 -3.05 -3.22
N VAL A 194 4.83 -4.17 -2.55
CA VAL A 194 5.82 -5.22 -2.30
C VAL A 194 5.22 -6.56 -2.72
N SER A 195 5.91 -7.29 -3.60
CA SER A 195 5.47 -8.64 -4.01
C SER A 195 5.41 -9.58 -2.80
N SER A 196 4.25 -10.15 -2.52
CA SER A 196 4.02 -10.99 -1.34
C SER A 196 4.80 -12.32 -1.41
N TYR A 197 5.48 -12.69 -0.32
CA TYR A 197 6.11 -14.00 -0.15
C TYR A 197 5.05 -15.08 0.07
N SER A 198 5.06 -16.18 -0.70
CA SER A 198 4.24 -17.37 -0.45
C SER A 198 5.06 -18.56 0.02
#